data_AF-A0A6J2K345-F1
#
_entry.id   AF-A0A6J2K345-F1
#
_cell.length_a   1.000
_cell.length_b   1.000
_cell.length_c   1.000
_cell.angle_alpha   90.00
_cell.angle_beta   90.00
_cell.angle_gamma   90.00
#
_symmetry.space_group_name_H-M   'P 1'
#
loop_
_entity.id
_entity.type
_entity.pdbx_description
1 polymer ?
#
loop_
_entity_poly.entity_id
_entity_poly.type
_entity_poly.pdbx_seq_one_letter_code
_entity_poly.pdbx_strand_id
1 'polypeptide(L)'
;MVEYVTSQRGVITDSIYPEAVNMFAINLFRTLPPSSNPNGAEFDPEEDEPTLEAAWPHLQLVYELFLRLLESPDFQPNIAKKYIDQKFVLQLLELFDSEDPRERDFLKTTLHRIYGKFLVLRAYIRKQINNVFYRFIYETEHHNGIAELLEILGSIINGFALPLKEEHKLFLLRVLLPLHKAKSLSVYHPQLAYCVVQFLEKDPSLTQPVVRALLKYWPKTHSPKEVMFLNEMEEILDVVEPAEFQRIMDPLFKQLAKCVSSPHFQVAERALYYWNNEYIMSLISDNATHILPVMFPALYRNTKSHWNKTIHGLVYNALKLFMEMNQKLFDECTQQYKQEKQKERERLLQREEIWQQIEERAQRNDRGSEPAETRKQTYSNANKPLLRKKSELPVDSSAVRALAEHRRADPFLSSPPDINHC
;
A
#
# COMPACT_ATOMS: atom_id res chain seq x y z
N MET A 1 45.07 6.73 -3.64
CA MET A 1 44.54 5.87 -4.74
C MET A 1 43.32 6.49 -5.41
N VAL A 2 42.29 6.90 -4.67
CA VAL A 2 41.08 7.56 -5.24
C VAL A 2 41.44 8.76 -6.13
N GLU A 3 42.23 9.72 -5.61
CA GLU A 3 42.68 10.88 -6.39
C GLU A 3 43.54 10.49 -7.61
N TYR A 4 44.36 9.45 -7.47
CA TYR A 4 45.26 8.97 -8.51
C TYR A 4 44.48 8.39 -9.71
N VAL A 5 43.49 7.53 -9.46
CA VAL A 5 42.59 6.97 -10.49
C VAL A 5 41.73 8.05 -11.14
N THR A 6 41.38 9.10 -10.39
CA THR A 6 40.55 10.20 -10.88
C THR A 6 41.33 11.20 -11.75
N SER A 7 42.58 11.48 -11.40
CA SER A 7 43.39 12.53 -12.03
C SER A 7 44.21 12.04 -13.22
N GLN A 8 44.63 10.77 -13.24
CA GLN A 8 45.50 10.22 -14.27
C GLN A 8 44.72 9.32 -15.25
N ARG A 9 44.99 9.50 -16.55
CA ARG A 9 44.40 8.67 -17.63
C ARG A 9 45.33 7.54 -18.04
N GLY A 10 44.78 6.43 -18.52
CA GLY A 10 45.53 5.27 -18.99
C GLY A 10 46.16 4.42 -17.88
N VAL A 11 45.78 4.66 -16.62
CA VAL A 11 46.31 3.94 -15.45
C VAL A 11 45.66 2.56 -15.27
N ILE A 12 44.42 2.39 -15.74
CA ILE A 12 43.66 1.15 -15.58
C ILE A 12 44.13 0.11 -16.60
N THR A 13 45.11 -0.70 -16.20
CA THR A 13 45.59 -1.84 -16.99
C THR A 13 44.80 -3.11 -16.71
N ASP A 14 44.86 -4.08 -17.62
CA ASP A 14 44.19 -5.39 -17.51
C ASP A 14 44.51 -6.12 -16.19
N SER A 15 45.73 -5.94 -15.67
CA SER A 15 46.19 -6.56 -14.42
C SER A 15 45.52 -5.98 -13.15
N ILE A 16 44.96 -4.77 -13.23
CA ILE A 16 44.38 -4.08 -12.07
C ILE A 16 42.95 -4.56 -11.79
N TYR A 17 42.21 -5.00 -12.81
CA TYR A 17 40.83 -5.47 -12.65
C TYR A 17 40.65 -6.59 -11.61
N PRO A 18 41.39 -7.71 -11.64
CA PRO A 18 41.25 -8.76 -10.63
C PRO A 18 41.58 -8.25 -9.22
N GLU A 19 42.64 -7.46 -9.07
CA GLU A 19 43.08 -6.93 -7.77
C GLU A 19 42.07 -5.95 -7.19
N ALA A 20 41.50 -5.06 -8.01
CA ALA A 20 40.49 -4.11 -7.57
C ALA A 20 39.19 -4.80 -7.14
N VAL A 21 38.73 -5.80 -7.91
CA VAL A 21 37.53 -6.58 -7.58
C VAL A 21 37.74 -7.41 -6.32
N ASN A 22 38.90 -8.06 -6.19
CA ASN A 22 39.25 -8.85 -5.00
C ASN A 22 39.38 -7.97 -3.76
N MET A 23 40.03 -6.81 -3.88
CA MET A 23 40.14 -5.83 -2.79
C MET A 23 38.76 -5.35 -2.34
N PHE A 24 37.86 -5.02 -3.27
CA PHE A 24 36.48 -4.64 -2.94
C PHE A 24 35.74 -5.78 -2.22
N ALA A 25 35.83 -7.00 -2.76
CA ALA A 25 35.15 -8.17 -2.21
C ALA A 25 35.61 -8.50 -0.77
N ILE A 26 36.93 -8.49 -0.51
CA ILE A 26 37.49 -8.80 0.81
C ILE A 26 37.06 -7.77 1.87
N ASN A 27 37.00 -6.49 1.49
CA ASN A 27 36.67 -5.42 2.44
C ASN A 27 35.16 -5.33 2.72
N LEU A 28 34.30 -5.63 1.74
CA LEU A 28 32.86 -5.39 1.87
C LEU A 28 32.03 -6.64 2.11
N PHE A 29 32.31 -7.76 1.44
CA PHE A 29 31.46 -8.94 1.49
C PHE A 29 31.61 -9.65 2.82
N ARG A 30 30.70 -9.30 3.74
CA ARG A 30 30.59 -9.80 5.10
C ARG A 30 29.14 -10.13 5.40
N THR A 31 28.92 -11.05 6.33
CA THR A 31 27.59 -11.22 6.93
C THR A 31 27.30 -9.98 7.78
N LEU A 32 26.13 -9.38 7.57
CA LEU A 32 25.69 -8.23 8.35
C LEU A 32 25.47 -8.64 9.82
N PRO A 33 25.75 -7.74 10.78
CA PRO A 33 25.48 -8.01 12.18
C PRO A 33 23.98 -8.24 12.41
N PRO A 34 23.59 -8.95 13.49
CA PRO A 34 22.19 -9.06 13.89
C PRO A 34 21.57 -7.66 14.05
N SER A 35 20.30 -7.52 13.66
CA SER A 35 19.64 -6.22 13.75
C SER A 35 19.59 -5.71 15.19
N SER A 36 19.89 -4.42 15.35
CA SER A 36 19.80 -3.72 16.63
C SER A 36 18.37 -3.37 17.00
N ASN A 37 17.46 -3.37 16.03
CA ASN A 37 16.11 -2.87 16.16
C ASN A 37 15.14 -3.97 16.67
N PRO A 38 14.16 -3.60 17.52
CA PRO A 38 13.25 -4.57 18.10
C PRO A 38 12.27 -5.12 17.06
N ASN A 39 12.20 -6.45 16.90
CA ASN A 39 11.22 -7.08 16.02
C ASN A 39 9.84 -7.17 16.69
N GLY A 40 8.75 -6.80 16.01
CA GLY A 40 7.41 -6.95 16.56
C GLY A 40 6.28 -6.34 15.74
N ALA A 41 5.04 -6.48 16.23
CA ALA A 41 3.85 -5.90 15.61
C ALA A 41 3.64 -4.41 15.98
N GLU A 42 4.26 -3.96 17.06
CA GLU A 42 4.29 -2.56 17.53
C GLU A 42 5.50 -1.79 16.98
N PHE A 43 6.29 -2.44 16.14
CA PHE A 43 7.47 -1.87 15.50
C PHE A 43 7.09 -0.92 14.37
N ASP A 44 7.57 0.31 14.44
CA ASP A 44 7.53 1.27 13.35
C ASP A 44 8.94 1.51 12.81
N PRO A 45 9.27 1.03 11.60
CA PRO A 45 10.58 1.24 10.99
C PRO A 45 10.93 2.72 10.76
N GLU A 46 9.97 3.63 10.81
CA GLU A 46 10.25 5.07 10.72
C GLU A 46 10.88 5.64 11.99
N GLU A 47 10.69 4.98 13.14
CA GLU A 47 11.23 5.39 14.43
C GLU A 47 12.62 4.77 14.71
N ASP A 48 13.12 3.94 13.81
CA ASP A 48 14.41 3.27 13.96
C ASP A 48 15.59 4.25 13.96
N GLU A 49 16.42 4.17 15.00
CA GLU A 49 17.73 4.83 14.99
C GLU A 49 18.69 4.00 14.11
N PRO A 50 19.26 4.56 13.03
CA PRO A 50 20.12 3.80 12.15
C PRO A 50 21.43 3.43 12.87
N THR A 51 21.73 2.15 12.98
CA THR A 51 23.05 1.70 13.45
C THR A 51 24.09 2.02 12.38
N LEU A 52 25.01 2.93 12.72
CA LEU A 52 26.10 3.31 11.83
C LEU A 52 27.24 2.29 11.87
N GLU A 53 27.80 1.98 10.70
CA GLU A 53 28.93 1.06 10.60
C GLU A 53 30.20 1.68 11.19
N ALA A 54 30.83 0.99 12.15
CA ALA A 54 31.99 1.51 12.88
C ALA A 54 33.23 1.61 11.97
N ALA A 55 33.35 0.72 10.98
CA ALA A 55 34.43 0.74 10.00
C ALA A 55 34.20 1.73 8.84
N TRP A 56 33.15 2.56 8.90
CA TRP A 56 32.75 3.45 7.81
C TRP A 56 33.89 4.31 7.21
N PRO A 57 34.80 4.94 7.98
CA PRO A 57 35.88 5.74 7.41
C PRO A 57 36.77 4.98 6.42
N HIS A 58 36.93 3.67 6.61
CA HIS A 58 37.65 2.80 5.68
C HIS A 58 36.75 2.35 4.52
N LEU A 59 35.54 1.86 4.83
CA LEU A 59 34.62 1.32 3.81
C LEU A 59 34.20 2.39 2.80
N GLN A 60 34.01 3.63 3.24
CA GLN A 60 33.71 4.77 2.38
C GLN A 60 34.75 4.92 1.27
N LEU A 61 36.04 4.82 1.61
CA LEU A 61 37.14 4.93 0.63
C LEU A 61 37.16 3.75 -0.34
N VAL A 62 36.82 2.55 0.12
CA VAL A 62 36.71 1.36 -0.73
C VAL A 62 35.58 1.50 -1.73
N TYR A 63 34.39 1.93 -1.28
CA TYR A 63 33.25 2.21 -2.14
C TYR A 63 33.56 3.32 -3.15
N GLU A 64 34.14 4.44 -2.70
CA GLU A 64 34.49 5.56 -3.57
C GLU A 64 35.52 5.15 -4.62
N LEU A 65 36.57 4.42 -4.23
CA LEU A 65 37.58 3.93 -5.17
C LEU A 65 36.97 3.04 -6.25
N PHE A 66 36.09 2.10 -5.86
CA PHE A 66 35.45 1.19 -6.80
C PHE A 66 34.45 1.91 -7.72
N LEU A 67 33.69 2.87 -7.20
CA LEU A 67 32.84 3.71 -8.03
C LEU A 67 33.64 4.52 -9.05
N ARG A 68 34.74 5.15 -8.64
CA ARG A 68 35.60 5.91 -9.56
C ARG A 68 36.22 5.01 -10.63
N LEU A 69 36.58 3.77 -10.27
CA LEU A 69 37.02 2.77 -11.24
C LEU A 69 35.91 2.45 -12.25
N LEU A 70 34.69 2.17 -11.79
CA LEU A 70 33.55 1.87 -12.66
C LEU A 70 33.16 3.05 -13.55
N GLU A 71 33.24 4.28 -13.05
CA GLU A 71 32.86 5.50 -13.77
C GLU A 71 33.93 6.01 -14.73
N SER A 72 35.17 5.55 -14.57
CA SER A 72 36.28 5.95 -15.45
C SER A 72 35.96 5.71 -16.93
N PRO A 73 36.29 6.67 -17.82
CA PRO A 73 36.14 6.49 -19.27
C PRO A 73 37.04 5.39 -19.82
N ASP A 74 38.16 5.09 -19.14
CA ASP A 74 39.11 4.05 -19.53
C ASP A 74 38.67 2.64 -19.08
N PHE A 75 37.54 2.54 -18.35
CA PHE A 75 37.01 1.27 -17.86
C PHE A 75 36.49 0.40 -19.02
N GLN A 76 36.96 -0.84 -19.09
CA GLN A 76 36.61 -1.80 -20.14
C GLN A 76 35.73 -2.93 -19.60
N PRO A 77 34.40 -2.91 -19.84
CA PRO A 77 33.48 -3.93 -19.34
C PRO A 77 33.79 -5.35 -19.83
N ASN A 78 34.38 -5.48 -21.03
CA ASN A 78 34.70 -6.77 -21.62
C ASN A 78 35.81 -7.55 -20.87
N ILE A 79 36.67 -6.84 -20.16
CA ILE A 79 37.72 -7.43 -19.32
C ILE A 79 37.16 -7.67 -17.92
N ALA A 80 36.52 -6.66 -17.34
CA ALA A 80 35.95 -6.70 -16.00
C ALA A 80 34.89 -7.81 -15.81
N LYS A 81 34.13 -8.18 -16.86
CA LYS A 81 33.08 -9.21 -16.78
C LYS A 81 33.59 -10.60 -16.38
N LYS A 82 34.90 -10.85 -16.46
CA LYS A 82 35.53 -12.10 -16.00
C LYS A 82 35.60 -12.19 -14.47
N TYR A 83 35.55 -11.04 -13.80
CA TYR A 83 35.74 -10.92 -12.35
C TYR A 83 34.47 -10.43 -11.64
N ILE A 84 33.68 -9.59 -12.31
CA ILE A 84 32.34 -9.19 -11.84
C ILE A 84 31.34 -10.18 -12.42
N ASP A 85 31.11 -11.28 -11.70
CA ASP A 85 30.24 -12.38 -12.10
C ASP A 85 28.92 -12.38 -11.30
N GLN A 86 28.12 -13.44 -11.47
CA GLN A 86 26.85 -13.59 -10.76
C GLN A 86 27.02 -13.73 -9.24
N LYS A 87 28.13 -14.32 -8.78
CA LYS A 87 28.42 -14.48 -7.36
C LYS A 87 28.73 -13.13 -6.73
N PHE A 88 29.56 -12.32 -7.40
CA PHE A 88 29.85 -10.94 -6.99
C PHE A 88 28.56 -10.13 -6.84
N VAL A 89 27.66 -10.19 -7.82
CA VAL A 89 26.37 -9.48 -7.77
C VAL A 89 25.50 -9.96 -6.62
N LEU A 90 25.47 -11.26 -6.33
CA LEU A 90 24.67 -11.80 -5.23
C LEU A 90 25.18 -11.27 -3.88
N GLN A 91 26.49 -11.35 -3.64
CA GLN A 91 27.09 -10.84 -2.40
C GLN A 91 26.93 -9.33 -2.25
N LEU A 92 26.99 -8.59 -3.37
CA LEU A 92 26.69 -7.15 -3.36
C LEU A 92 25.23 -6.86 -2.98
N LEU A 93 24.29 -7.66 -3.46
CA LEU A 93 22.86 -7.52 -3.14
C LEU A 93 22.57 -7.85 -1.66
N GLU A 94 23.26 -8.80 -1.06
CA GLU A 94 23.12 -9.13 0.36
C GLU A 94 23.46 -7.95 1.28
N LEU A 95 24.33 -7.04 0.85
CA LEU A 95 24.69 -5.85 1.62
C LEU A 95 23.61 -4.75 1.62
N PHE A 96 22.60 -4.82 0.75
CA PHE A 96 21.50 -3.83 0.75
C PHE A 96 20.66 -3.89 2.02
N ASP A 97 20.78 -4.94 2.83
CA ASP A 97 20.11 -5.04 4.13
C ASP A 97 20.89 -4.34 5.27
N SER A 98 21.99 -3.65 4.95
CA SER A 98 22.77 -2.85 5.93
C SER A 98 21.88 -1.79 6.57
N GLU A 99 21.97 -1.63 7.91
CA GLU A 99 21.25 -0.59 8.65
C GLU A 99 21.81 0.82 8.35
N ASP A 100 23.06 0.92 7.89
CA ASP A 100 23.70 2.20 7.57
C ASP A 100 23.21 2.74 6.21
N PRO A 101 22.44 3.85 6.18
CA PRO A 101 21.91 4.41 4.93
C PRO A 101 23.02 4.89 3.98
N ARG A 102 24.20 5.24 4.51
CA ARG A 102 25.33 5.68 3.68
C ARG A 102 25.86 4.50 2.87
N GLU A 103 25.95 3.32 3.47
CA GLU A 103 26.37 2.10 2.79
C GLU A 103 25.36 1.76 1.67
N ARG A 104 24.05 1.83 1.97
CA ARG A 104 22.99 1.57 0.99
C ARG A 104 23.02 2.53 -0.20
N ASP A 105 23.32 3.82 0.00
CA ASP A 105 23.42 4.78 -1.11
C ASP A 105 24.61 4.51 -2.05
N PHE A 106 25.76 4.09 -1.49
CA PHE A 106 26.90 3.64 -2.30
C PHE A 106 26.59 2.34 -3.05
N LEU A 107 25.92 1.37 -2.40
CA LEU A 107 25.48 0.12 -3.03
C LEU A 107 24.50 0.38 -4.18
N LYS A 108 23.53 1.27 -3.96
CA LYS A 108 22.57 1.73 -4.98
C LYS A 108 23.29 2.21 -6.23
N THR A 109 24.21 3.14 -6.06
CA THR A 109 24.98 3.73 -7.16
C THR A 109 25.86 2.67 -7.84
N THR A 110 26.54 1.83 -7.06
CA THR A 110 27.42 0.77 -7.57
C THR A 110 26.66 -0.25 -8.41
N LEU A 111 25.55 -0.77 -7.89
CA LEU A 111 24.71 -1.74 -8.59
C LEU A 111 24.08 -1.13 -9.86
N HIS A 112 23.66 0.13 -9.81
CA HIS A 112 23.14 0.83 -10.99
C HIS A 112 24.21 0.93 -12.10
N ARG A 113 25.44 1.33 -11.76
CA ARG A 113 26.56 1.38 -12.72
C ARG A 113 26.88 0.00 -13.30
N ILE A 114 26.89 -1.04 -12.48
CA ILE A 114 27.08 -2.42 -12.92
C ILE A 114 25.96 -2.83 -13.90
N TYR A 115 24.70 -2.57 -13.56
CA TYR A 115 23.56 -2.88 -14.44
C TYR A 115 23.66 -2.16 -15.79
N GLY A 116 24.09 -0.89 -15.78
CA GLY A 116 24.29 -0.09 -16.97
C GLY A 116 25.37 -0.65 -17.89
N LYS A 117 26.54 -0.98 -17.35
CA LYS A 117 27.74 -1.40 -18.11
C LYS A 117 27.75 -2.87 -18.50
N PHE A 118 27.15 -3.76 -17.71
CA PHE A 118 27.20 -5.21 -17.92
C PHE A 118 25.87 -5.76 -18.43
N LEU A 119 25.65 -5.71 -19.74
CA LEU A 119 24.42 -6.22 -20.38
C LEU A 119 24.11 -7.69 -20.02
N VAL A 120 25.14 -8.52 -19.89
CA VAL A 120 25.03 -9.96 -19.57
C VAL A 120 24.51 -10.24 -18.16
N LEU A 121 24.68 -9.29 -17.22
CA LEU A 121 24.24 -9.44 -15.83
C LEU A 121 22.81 -8.92 -15.59
N ARG A 122 22.23 -8.16 -16.54
CA ARG A 122 20.94 -7.49 -16.35
C ARG A 122 19.81 -8.45 -15.96
N ALA A 123 19.69 -9.57 -16.67
CA ALA A 123 18.65 -10.57 -16.38
C ALA A 123 18.84 -11.19 -14.99
N TYR A 124 20.09 -11.46 -14.60
CA TYR A 124 20.41 -12.01 -13.29
C TYR A 124 20.11 -11.01 -12.16
N ILE A 125 20.53 -9.75 -12.31
CA ILE A 125 20.24 -8.67 -11.35
C ILE A 125 18.74 -8.53 -11.13
N ARG A 126 17.94 -8.39 -12.21
CA ARG A 126 16.47 -8.29 -12.08
C ARG A 126 15.88 -9.50 -11.36
N LYS A 127 16.34 -10.71 -11.69
CA LYS A 127 15.88 -11.94 -11.03
C LYS A 127 16.20 -11.95 -9.53
N GLN A 128 17.41 -11.53 -9.14
CA GLN A 128 17.80 -11.53 -7.73
C GLN A 128 17.09 -10.44 -6.93
N ILE A 129 16.90 -9.24 -7.50
CA ILE A 129 16.06 -8.20 -6.86
C ILE A 129 14.64 -8.71 -6.66
N ASN A 130 14.06 -9.44 -7.64
CA ASN A 130 12.75 -10.07 -7.48
C ASN A 130 12.73 -11.08 -6.33
N ASN A 131 13.79 -11.88 -6.17
CA ASN A 131 13.88 -12.82 -5.05
C ASN A 131 13.92 -12.11 -3.70
N VAL A 132 14.67 -11.00 -3.59
CA VAL A 132 14.69 -10.13 -2.40
C VAL A 132 13.28 -9.63 -2.10
N PHE A 133 12.58 -9.09 -3.09
CA PHE A 133 11.21 -8.62 -2.92
C PHE A 133 10.23 -9.74 -2.56
N TYR A 134 10.35 -10.94 -3.14
CA TYR A 134 9.50 -12.06 -2.76
C TYR A 134 9.69 -12.48 -1.32
N ARG A 135 10.95 -12.60 -0.87
CA ARG A 135 11.28 -12.90 0.53
C ARG A 135 10.73 -11.82 1.46
N PHE A 136 10.92 -10.55 1.10
CA PHE A 136 10.37 -9.41 1.86
C PHE A 136 8.83 -9.48 1.96
N ILE A 137 8.11 -9.64 0.85
CA ILE A 137 6.64 -9.58 0.82
C ILE A 137 5.98 -10.78 1.50
N TYR A 138 6.56 -11.98 1.37
CA TYR A 138 5.89 -13.23 1.72
C TYR A 138 6.51 -14.00 2.89
N GLU A 139 7.74 -13.67 3.30
CA GLU A 139 8.44 -14.42 4.34
C GLU A 139 8.80 -13.54 5.55
N THR A 140 9.54 -12.44 5.34
CA THR A 140 10.17 -11.70 6.45
C THR A 140 9.45 -10.41 6.84
N GLU A 141 8.80 -9.71 5.88
CA GLU A 141 8.30 -8.33 6.03
C GLU A 141 9.35 -7.33 6.57
N HIS A 142 10.63 -7.67 6.52
CA HIS A 142 11.75 -6.85 6.98
C HIS A 142 12.91 -6.94 5.98
N HIS A 143 13.37 -5.76 5.54
CA HIS A 143 14.56 -5.55 4.71
C HIS A 143 14.83 -4.04 4.60
N ASN A 144 16.06 -3.58 4.87
CA ASN A 144 16.38 -2.14 4.96
C ASN A 144 16.52 -1.45 3.60
N GLY A 145 16.97 -2.16 2.57
CA GLY A 145 17.29 -1.58 1.25
C GLY A 145 16.18 -1.58 0.19
N ILE A 146 14.90 -1.71 0.57
CA ILE A 146 13.80 -1.80 -0.42
C ILE A 146 13.67 -0.50 -1.23
N ALA A 147 13.79 0.66 -0.58
CA ALA A 147 13.70 1.96 -1.24
C ALA A 147 14.80 2.15 -2.29
N GLU A 148 16.05 1.85 -1.95
CA GLU A 148 17.21 2.01 -2.83
C GLU A 148 17.14 1.05 -4.03
N LEU A 149 16.68 -0.19 -3.81
CA LEU A 149 16.45 -1.13 -4.90
C LEU A 149 15.35 -0.65 -5.86
N LEU A 150 14.28 -0.03 -5.32
CA LEU A 150 13.22 0.57 -6.13
C LEU A 150 13.71 1.79 -6.91
N GLU A 151 14.59 2.63 -6.37
CA GLU A 151 15.19 3.74 -7.14
C GLU A 151 15.95 3.24 -8.38
N ILE A 152 16.75 2.18 -8.21
CA ILE A 152 17.46 1.55 -9.33
C ILE A 152 16.45 1.03 -10.34
N LEU A 153 15.41 0.34 -9.88
CA LEU A 153 14.37 -0.20 -10.75
C LEU A 153 13.60 0.90 -11.47
N GLY A 154 13.30 2.03 -10.84
CA GLY A 154 12.66 3.17 -11.49
C GLY A 154 13.46 3.65 -12.70
N SER A 155 14.78 3.80 -12.55
CA SER A 155 15.68 4.14 -13.66
C SER A 155 15.69 3.06 -14.75
N ILE A 156 15.72 1.78 -14.36
CA ILE A 156 15.66 0.65 -15.30
C ILE A 156 14.34 0.62 -16.08
N ILE A 157 13.21 0.83 -15.41
CA ILE A 157 11.87 0.85 -15.98
C ILE A 157 11.80 1.98 -17.00
N ASN A 158 12.29 3.18 -16.68
CA ASN A 158 12.33 4.29 -17.62
C ASN A 158 13.12 3.96 -18.90
N GLY A 159 14.17 3.12 -18.79
CA GLY A 159 14.96 2.63 -19.92
C GLY A 159 14.34 1.46 -20.72
N PHE A 160 13.16 0.96 -20.39
CA PHE A 160 12.54 -0.14 -21.13
C PHE A 160 12.17 0.26 -22.57
N ALA A 161 12.51 -0.63 -23.50
CA ALA A 161 12.10 -0.53 -24.90
C ALA A 161 10.61 -0.85 -25.06
N LEU A 162 9.97 -0.16 -26.01
CA LEU A 162 8.59 -0.42 -26.42
C LEU A 162 8.60 -1.34 -27.66
N PRO A 163 7.64 -2.29 -27.78
CA PRO A 163 6.61 -2.62 -26.80
C PRO A 163 7.17 -3.30 -25.54
N LEU A 164 6.52 -3.11 -24.39
CA LEU A 164 6.93 -3.74 -23.14
C LEU A 164 6.88 -5.26 -23.25
N LYS A 165 7.95 -5.91 -22.78
CA LYS A 165 8.01 -7.37 -22.69
C LYS A 165 7.07 -7.91 -21.63
N GLU A 166 6.51 -9.09 -21.86
CA GLU A 166 5.63 -9.79 -20.91
C GLU A 166 6.31 -10.04 -19.55
N GLU A 167 7.62 -10.30 -19.51
CA GLU A 167 8.36 -10.44 -18.25
C GLU A 167 8.28 -9.16 -17.38
N HIS A 168 8.23 -7.97 -17.99
CA HIS A 168 8.16 -6.69 -17.27
C HIS A 168 6.73 -6.42 -16.78
N LYS A 169 5.72 -6.78 -17.58
CA LYS A 169 4.31 -6.70 -17.15
C LYS A 169 4.03 -7.63 -15.97
N LEU A 170 4.57 -8.85 -16.02
CA LEU A 170 4.50 -9.79 -14.90
C LEU A 170 5.23 -9.24 -13.67
N PHE A 171 6.39 -8.60 -13.84
CA PHE A 171 7.10 -7.95 -12.75
C PHE A 171 6.25 -6.87 -12.05
N LEU A 172 5.61 -5.98 -12.81
CA LEU A 172 4.66 -4.99 -12.26
C LEU A 172 3.55 -5.69 -11.45
N LEU A 173 2.84 -6.63 -12.07
CA LEU A 173 1.63 -7.23 -11.48
C LEU A 173 1.92 -8.19 -10.31
N ARG A 174 3.06 -8.88 -10.33
CA ARG A 174 3.39 -9.96 -9.37
C ARG A 174 4.40 -9.54 -8.30
N VAL A 175 5.11 -8.43 -8.50
CA VAL A 175 6.15 -7.97 -7.56
C VAL A 175 5.86 -6.57 -7.06
N LEU A 176 5.79 -5.56 -7.95
CA LEU A 176 5.58 -4.17 -7.54
C LEU A 176 4.23 -3.95 -6.85
N LEU A 177 3.12 -4.42 -7.43
CA LEU A 177 1.81 -4.20 -6.81
C LEU A 177 1.68 -4.88 -5.44
N PRO A 178 2.12 -6.13 -5.22
CA PRO A 178 2.12 -6.73 -3.89
C PRO A 178 2.99 -6.03 -2.84
N LEU A 179 4.01 -5.24 -3.21
CA LEU A 179 4.81 -4.46 -2.24
C LEU A 179 3.95 -3.47 -1.43
N HIS A 180 2.80 -3.02 -1.96
CA HIS A 180 1.87 -2.15 -1.22
C HIS A 180 1.24 -2.82 0.00
N LYS A 181 1.32 -4.15 0.10
CA LYS A 181 0.73 -4.92 1.21
C LYS A 181 1.53 -4.74 2.51
N ALA A 182 2.85 -4.60 2.44
CA ALA A 182 3.70 -4.59 3.64
C ALA A 182 3.36 -3.42 4.56
N LYS A 183 3.51 -3.60 5.87
CA LYS A 183 3.19 -2.57 6.87
C LYS A 183 4.13 -1.36 6.76
N SER A 184 5.41 -1.63 6.54
CA SER A 184 6.52 -0.68 6.35
C SER A 184 6.50 0.06 5.01
N LEU A 185 5.34 0.17 4.36
CA LEU A 185 5.21 0.82 3.04
C LEU A 185 5.73 2.26 3.04
N SER A 186 5.61 2.97 4.15
CA SER A 186 5.98 4.38 4.28
C SER A 186 7.46 4.67 4.03
N VAL A 187 8.33 3.70 4.31
CA VAL A 187 9.78 3.80 4.06
C VAL A 187 10.14 3.89 2.57
N TYR A 188 9.35 3.26 1.69
CA TYR A 188 9.71 3.10 0.26
C TYR A 188 8.61 3.48 -0.74
N HIS A 189 7.48 4.00 -0.25
CA HIS A 189 6.33 4.31 -1.09
C HIS A 189 6.61 5.31 -2.21
N PRO A 190 7.30 6.44 -1.99
CA PRO A 190 7.57 7.39 -3.09
C PRO A 190 8.30 6.72 -4.27
N GLN A 191 9.27 5.85 -3.98
CA GLN A 191 10.03 5.11 -4.98
C GLN A 191 9.16 4.05 -5.68
N LEU A 192 8.25 3.42 -4.95
CA LEU A 192 7.30 2.44 -5.50
C LEU A 192 6.26 3.10 -6.41
N ALA A 193 5.64 4.19 -5.96
CA ALA A 193 4.68 4.99 -6.73
C ALA A 193 5.32 5.48 -8.04
N TYR A 194 6.55 6.02 -7.96
CA TYR A 194 7.33 6.38 -9.14
C TYR A 194 7.47 5.20 -10.12
N CYS A 195 7.86 4.01 -9.64
CA CYS A 195 7.97 2.84 -10.50
C CYS A 195 6.66 2.46 -11.18
N VAL A 196 5.53 2.55 -10.46
CA VAL A 196 4.19 2.25 -11.00
C VAL A 196 3.80 3.27 -12.08
N VAL A 197 3.95 4.56 -11.81
CA VAL A 197 3.64 5.64 -12.76
C VAL A 197 4.49 5.51 -14.04
N GLN A 198 5.80 5.26 -13.91
CA GLN A 198 6.67 5.03 -15.08
C GLN A 198 6.22 3.85 -15.96
N PHE A 199 5.60 2.82 -15.38
CA PHE A 199 5.03 1.72 -16.14
C PHE A 199 3.79 2.14 -16.93
N LEU A 200 2.93 2.96 -16.33
CA LEU A 200 1.70 3.45 -16.95
C LEU A 200 1.98 4.45 -18.08
N GLU A 201 2.96 5.33 -17.91
CA GLU A 201 3.43 6.23 -18.98
C GLU A 201 3.93 5.45 -20.22
N LYS A 202 4.52 4.27 -20.02
CA LYS A 202 5.03 3.42 -21.11
C LYS A 202 3.96 2.57 -21.79
N ASP A 203 2.97 2.11 -21.04
CA ASP A 203 1.89 1.26 -21.55
C ASP A 203 0.59 1.54 -20.76
N PRO A 204 -0.25 2.49 -21.25
CA PRO A 204 -1.49 2.88 -20.60
C PRO A 204 -2.49 1.73 -20.42
N SER A 205 -2.39 0.65 -21.20
CA SER A 205 -3.27 -0.53 -21.07
C SER A 205 -3.14 -1.24 -19.72
N LEU A 206 -2.04 -0.99 -18.99
CA LEU A 206 -1.79 -1.53 -17.66
C LEU A 206 -2.53 -0.76 -16.54
N THR A 207 -3.15 0.38 -16.83
CA THR A 207 -3.86 1.21 -15.84
C THR A 207 -4.95 0.42 -15.14
N GLN A 208 -5.83 -0.23 -15.90
CA GLN A 208 -6.96 -0.96 -15.31
C GLN A 208 -6.53 -2.06 -14.32
N PRO A 209 -5.60 -2.99 -14.65
CA PRO A 209 -5.17 -4.00 -13.69
C PRO A 209 -4.43 -3.40 -12.49
N VAL A 210 -3.65 -2.32 -12.65
CA VAL A 210 -2.96 -1.61 -11.56
C VAL A 210 -3.96 -1.02 -10.57
N VAL A 211 -4.89 -0.19 -11.05
CA VAL A 211 -5.90 0.46 -10.19
C VAL A 211 -6.77 -0.57 -9.48
N ARG A 212 -7.18 -1.65 -10.17
CA ARG A 212 -7.93 -2.74 -9.54
C ARG A 212 -7.14 -3.44 -8.43
N ALA A 213 -5.82 -3.60 -8.59
CA ALA A 213 -4.98 -4.18 -7.55
C ALA A 213 -4.82 -3.25 -6.34
N LEU A 214 -4.59 -1.95 -6.56
CA LEU A 214 -4.53 -0.96 -5.48
C LEU A 214 -5.85 -0.90 -4.71
N LEU A 215 -6.99 -0.88 -5.41
CA LEU A 215 -8.31 -0.93 -4.78
C LEU A 215 -8.55 -2.24 -4.01
N LYS A 216 -7.97 -3.36 -4.46
CA LYS A 216 -7.99 -4.64 -3.74
C LYS A 216 -7.12 -4.62 -2.48
N TYR A 217 -5.97 -3.96 -2.51
CA TYR A 217 -5.04 -3.84 -1.38
C TYR A 217 -5.33 -2.64 -0.47
N TRP A 218 -6.40 -1.90 -0.74
CA TRP A 218 -6.75 -0.68 -0.03
C TRP A 218 -6.74 -0.87 1.49
N PRO A 219 -5.93 -0.11 2.25
CA PRO A 219 -5.82 -0.24 3.70
C PRO A 219 -7.16 -0.02 4.40
N LYS A 220 -7.52 -0.88 5.36
CA LYS A 220 -8.78 -0.76 6.12
C LYS A 220 -8.59 -0.39 7.59
N THR A 221 -7.37 -0.50 8.10
CA THR A 221 -7.03 -0.32 9.52
C THR A 221 -5.79 0.55 9.73
N HIS A 222 -5.27 1.19 8.67
CA HIS A 222 -4.02 1.95 8.72
C HIS A 222 -4.18 3.26 7.94
N SER A 223 -4.57 4.33 8.63
CA SER A 223 -4.88 5.62 8.01
C SER A 223 -3.70 6.27 7.26
N PRO A 224 -2.45 6.26 7.77
CA PRO A 224 -1.32 6.81 7.00
C PRO A 224 -1.15 6.13 5.63
N LYS A 225 -1.15 4.79 5.58
CA LYS A 225 -1.18 4.04 4.31
C LYS A 225 -2.38 4.39 3.43
N GLU A 226 -3.57 4.65 3.99
CA GLU A 226 -4.71 5.09 3.18
C GLU A 226 -4.45 6.46 2.52
N VAL A 227 -3.83 7.40 3.23
CA VAL A 227 -3.38 8.69 2.67
C VAL A 227 -2.34 8.48 1.57
N MET A 228 -1.42 7.54 1.75
CA MET A 228 -0.41 7.20 0.74
C MET A 228 -1.03 6.62 -0.53
N PHE A 229 -1.99 5.69 -0.40
CA PHE A 229 -2.74 5.16 -1.55
C PHE A 229 -3.52 6.26 -2.27
N LEU A 230 -4.05 7.26 -1.55
CA LEU A 230 -4.69 8.42 -2.15
C LEU A 230 -3.66 9.32 -2.87
N ASN A 231 -2.43 9.44 -2.36
CA ASN A 231 -1.35 10.13 -3.08
C ASN A 231 -1.02 9.44 -4.40
N GLU A 232 -0.68 8.15 -4.34
CA GLU A 232 -0.31 7.38 -5.53
C GLU A 232 -1.44 7.34 -6.56
N MET A 233 -2.69 7.19 -6.11
CA MET A 233 -3.83 7.17 -7.00
C MET A 233 -4.04 8.52 -7.71
N GLU A 234 -3.70 9.66 -7.08
CA GLU A 234 -3.71 10.95 -7.78
C GLU A 234 -2.62 11.00 -8.84
N GLU A 235 -1.39 10.60 -8.52
CA GLU A 235 -0.28 10.56 -9.49
C GLU A 235 -0.60 9.64 -10.70
N ILE A 236 -1.28 8.52 -10.46
CA ILE A 236 -1.77 7.63 -11.52
C ILE A 236 -2.83 8.32 -12.38
N LEU A 237 -3.74 9.09 -11.77
CA LEU A 237 -4.76 9.83 -12.50
C LEU A 237 -4.19 11.00 -13.30
N ASP A 238 -3.05 11.58 -12.92
CA ASP A 238 -2.41 12.65 -13.70
C ASP A 238 -1.88 12.17 -15.05
N VAL A 239 -1.57 10.88 -15.18
CA VAL A 239 -1.06 10.27 -16.42
C VAL A 239 -2.07 9.38 -17.14
N VAL A 240 -3.29 9.22 -16.60
CA VAL A 240 -4.29 8.31 -17.16
C VAL A 240 -4.89 8.84 -18.45
N GLU A 241 -5.06 8.00 -19.46
CA GLU A 241 -5.82 8.39 -20.66
C GLU A 241 -7.34 8.35 -20.40
N PRO A 242 -8.15 9.24 -21.00
CA PRO A 242 -9.60 9.28 -20.78
C PRO A 242 -10.32 7.94 -21.05
N ALA A 243 -9.85 7.18 -22.05
CA ALA A 243 -10.41 5.87 -22.39
C ALA A 243 -10.17 4.82 -21.30
N GLU A 244 -9.00 4.85 -20.65
CA GLU A 244 -8.70 3.95 -19.54
C GLU A 244 -9.38 4.41 -18.24
N PHE A 245 -9.50 5.73 -18.03
CA PHE A 245 -10.26 6.31 -16.91
C PHE A 245 -11.70 5.79 -16.85
N GLN A 246 -12.41 5.76 -17.98
CA GLN A 246 -13.77 5.24 -18.06
C GLN A 246 -13.90 3.78 -17.59
N ARG A 247 -12.83 2.98 -17.70
CA ARG A 247 -12.82 1.57 -17.26
C ARG A 247 -12.60 1.39 -15.76
N ILE A 248 -12.15 2.43 -15.07
CA ILE A 248 -11.79 2.41 -13.64
C ILE A 248 -12.61 3.37 -12.78
N MET A 249 -13.30 4.35 -13.39
CA MET A 249 -14.02 5.42 -12.66
C MET A 249 -15.02 4.86 -11.64
N ASP A 250 -15.86 3.89 -12.02
CA ASP A 250 -16.89 3.36 -11.13
C ASP A 250 -16.34 2.76 -9.82
N PRO A 251 -15.39 1.79 -9.84
CA PRO A 251 -14.83 1.25 -8.61
C PRO A 251 -13.95 2.27 -7.87
N LEU A 252 -13.27 3.17 -8.58
CA LEU A 252 -12.43 4.20 -7.98
C LEU A 252 -13.26 5.21 -7.18
N PHE A 253 -14.28 5.81 -7.78
CA PHE A 253 -15.12 6.81 -7.11
C PHE A 253 -15.99 6.19 -6.01
N LYS A 254 -16.34 4.90 -6.10
CA LYS A 254 -16.94 4.18 -4.96
C LYS A 254 -15.99 4.08 -3.76
N GLN A 255 -14.68 4.01 -3.98
CA GLN A 255 -13.69 4.02 -2.91
C GLN A 255 -13.42 5.44 -2.42
N LEU A 256 -13.29 6.43 -3.32
CA LEU A 256 -13.16 7.85 -2.94
C LEU A 256 -14.36 8.32 -2.11
N ALA A 257 -15.58 7.93 -2.46
CA ALA A 257 -16.78 8.22 -1.67
C ALA A 257 -16.64 7.76 -0.21
N LYS A 258 -16.04 6.58 0.03
CA LYS A 258 -15.77 6.09 1.39
C LYS A 258 -14.69 6.91 2.08
N CYS A 259 -13.63 7.30 1.36
CA CYS A 259 -12.53 8.09 1.91
C CYS A 259 -13.00 9.49 2.32
N VAL A 260 -13.80 10.14 1.47
CA VAL A 260 -14.45 11.41 1.78
C VAL A 260 -15.33 11.29 3.01
N SER A 261 -16.14 10.22 3.12
CA SER A 261 -16.95 9.93 4.31
C SER A 261 -16.17 9.37 5.50
N SER A 262 -14.84 9.31 5.44
CA SER A 262 -14.03 8.84 6.55
C SER A 262 -14.12 9.81 7.73
N PRO A 263 -14.24 9.32 8.98
CA PRO A 263 -14.14 10.17 10.16
C PRO A 263 -12.70 10.64 10.42
N HIS A 264 -11.71 10.02 9.78
CA HIS A 264 -10.30 10.38 9.91
C HIS A 264 -9.98 11.57 9.02
N PHE A 265 -9.68 12.72 9.63
CA PHE A 265 -9.60 13.98 8.89
C PHE A 265 -8.53 13.97 7.79
N GLN A 266 -7.34 13.40 8.01
CA GLN A 266 -6.28 13.37 6.99
C GLN A 266 -6.70 12.57 5.75
N VAL A 267 -7.50 11.52 5.92
CA VAL A 267 -7.99 10.69 4.80
C VAL A 267 -9.05 11.46 4.01
N ALA A 268 -10.03 12.05 4.71
CA ALA A 268 -11.09 12.82 4.09
C ALA A 268 -10.55 14.07 3.38
N GLU A 269 -9.64 14.81 4.03
CA GLU A 269 -8.95 15.97 3.49
C GLU A 269 -8.19 15.58 2.22
N ARG A 270 -7.37 14.53 2.30
CA ARG A 270 -6.57 14.09 1.14
C ARG A 270 -7.42 13.67 -0.04
N ALA A 271 -8.53 12.98 0.20
CA ALA A 271 -9.46 12.60 -0.85
C ALA A 271 -10.16 13.82 -1.46
N LEU A 272 -10.55 14.81 -0.65
CA LEU A 272 -11.20 16.04 -1.12
C LEU A 272 -10.25 16.95 -1.91
N TYR A 273 -8.93 16.84 -1.71
CA TYR A 273 -7.94 17.57 -2.50
C TYR A 273 -7.93 17.20 -3.99
N TYR A 274 -8.51 16.05 -4.38
CA TYR A 274 -8.65 15.68 -5.80
C TYR A 274 -9.46 16.71 -6.61
N TRP A 275 -10.37 17.43 -5.95
CA TRP A 275 -11.16 18.50 -6.60
C TRP A 275 -10.36 19.75 -6.92
N ASN A 276 -9.11 19.86 -6.43
CA ASN A 276 -8.22 20.97 -6.76
C ASN A 276 -7.32 20.65 -7.96
N ASN A 277 -7.27 19.40 -8.40
CA ASN A 277 -6.49 18.99 -9.55
C ASN A 277 -7.29 19.23 -10.84
N GLU A 278 -6.80 20.12 -11.70
CA GLU A 278 -7.49 20.54 -12.93
C GLU A 278 -7.73 19.37 -13.89
N TYR A 279 -6.76 18.46 -14.01
CA TYR A 279 -6.88 17.32 -14.92
C TYR A 279 -7.93 16.33 -14.42
N ILE A 280 -7.89 15.96 -13.13
CA ILE A 280 -8.92 15.11 -12.52
C ILE A 280 -10.30 15.76 -12.64
N MET A 281 -10.40 17.07 -12.40
CA MET A 281 -11.67 17.79 -12.55
C MET A 281 -12.20 17.76 -13.98
N SER A 282 -11.33 17.83 -15.00
CA SER A 282 -11.74 17.68 -16.40
C SER A 282 -12.31 16.28 -16.69
N LEU A 283 -11.66 15.23 -16.19
CA LEU A 283 -12.13 13.83 -16.33
C LEU A 283 -13.47 13.61 -15.62
N ILE A 284 -13.65 14.21 -14.44
CA ILE A 284 -14.91 14.19 -13.70
C ILE A 284 -16.00 14.89 -14.51
N SER A 285 -15.69 16.02 -15.15
CA SER A 285 -16.64 16.80 -15.94
C SER A 285 -17.18 16.02 -17.12
N ASP A 286 -16.30 15.37 -17.87
CA ASP A 286 -16.67 14.58 -19.05
C ASP A 286 -17.51 13.33 -18.68
N ASN A 287 -17.41 12.85 -17.44
CA ASN A 287 -18.08 11.64 -16.95
C ASN A 287 -19.05 11.91 -15.79
N ALA A 288 -19.54 13.15 -15.66
CA ALA A 288 -20.31 13.60 -14.50
C ALA A 288 -21.61 12.79 -14.28
N THR A 289 -22.23 12.30 -15.35
CA THR A 289 -23.45 11.47 -15.32
C THR A 289 -23.29 10.19 -14.51
N HIS A 290 -22.07 9.63 -14.46
CA HIS A 290 -21.76 8.42 -13.69
C HIS A 290 -21.16 8.74 -12.33
N ILE A 291 -20.28 9.76 -12.25
CA ILE A 291 -19.51 10.07 -11.04
C ILE A 291 -20.36 10.80 -9.99
N LEU A 292 -21.16 11.79 -10.40
CA LEU A 292 -21.92 12.62 -9.46
C LEU A 292 -22.91 11.79 -8.61
N PRO A 293 -23.72 10.87 -9.17
CA PRO A 293 -24.61 10.04 -8.36
C PRO A 293 -23.88 9.18 -7.31
N VAL A 294 -22.64 8.75 -7.60
CA VAL A 294 -21.83 7.94 -6.67
C VAL A 294 -21.27 8.79 -5.52
N MET A 295 -20.79 10.00 -5.84
CA MET A 295 -20.15 10.88 -4.87
C MET A 295 -21.13 11.70 -4.02
N PHE A 296 -22.29 12.05 -4.59
CA PHE A 296 -23.26 12.94 -3.96
C PHE A 296 -23.71 12.48 -2.56
N PRO A 297 -24.08 11.20 -2.32
CA PRO A 297 -24.49 10.75 -0.99
C PRO A 297 -23.40 10.93 0.09
N ALA A 298 -22.14 10.70 -0.28
CA ALA A 298 -20.99 10.82 0.62
C ALA A 298 -20.71 12.28 1.00
N LEU A 299 -20.68 13.17 0.01
CA LEU A 299 -20.48 14.60 0.20
C LEU A 299 -21.65 15.22 0.99
N TYR A 300 -22.89 14.95 0.57
CA TYR A 300 -24.07 15.57 1.18
C TYR A 300 -24.23 15.17 2.66
N ARG A 301 -23.93 13.90 3.03
CA ARG A 301 -23.98 13.45 4.43
C ARG A 301 -22.98 14.22 5.30
N ASN A 302 -21.75 14.38 4.82
CA ASN A 302 -20.67 14.99 5.57
C ASN A 302 -20.88 16.46 5.89
N THR A 303 -21.66 17.19 5.07
CA THR A 303 -22.01 18.60 5.36
C THR A 303 -22.73 18.79 6.70
N LYS A 304 -23.38 17.74 7.21
CA LYS A 304 -24.18 17.80 8.44
C LYS A 304 -23.54 17.12 9.65
N SER A 305 -22.63 16.17 9.43
CA SER A 305 -22.21 15.23 10.48
C SER A 305 -20.70 15.17 10.73
N HIS A 306 -19.85 15.74 9.89
CA HIS A 306 -18.41 15.67 10.13
C HIS A 306 -18.01 16.57 11.32
N TRP A 307 -17.09 16.11 12.18
CA TRP A 307 -16.70 16.86 13.39
C TRP A 307 -15.70 18.00 13.10
N ASN A 308 -14.87 17.83 12.06
CA ASN A 308 -13.85 18.79 11.66
C ASN A 308 -14.42 19.85 10.68
N LYS A 309 -14.26 21.14 11.04
CA LYS A 309 -14.75 22.29 10.27
C LYS A 309 -14.05 22.49 8.92
N THR A 310 -12.77 22.17 8.81
CA THR A 310 -12.02 22.28 7.55
C THR A 310 -12.61 21.36 6.49
N ILE A 311 -12.93 20.12 6.90
CA ILE A 311 -13.57 19.13 6.03
C ILE A 311 -14.94 19.63 5.56
N HIS A 312 -15.73 20.29 6.42
CA HIS A 312 -16.98 20.92 5.97
C HIS A 312 -16.73 21.91 4.84
N GLY A 313 -15.76 22.82 4.99
CA GLY A 313 -15.40 23.79 3.95
C GLY A 313 -15.02 23.13 2.63
N LEU A 314 -14.17 22.09 2.67
CA LEU A 314 -13.76 21.34 1.49
C LEU A 314 -14.94 20.61 0.82
N VAL A 315 -15.83 20.00 1.61
CA VAL A 315 -17.04 19.34 1.08
C VAL A 315 -17.99 20.35 0.43
N TYR A 316 -18.19 21.53 1.03
CA TYR A 316 -19.00 22.59 0.42
C TYR A 316 -18.41 23.07 -0.89
N ASN A 317 -17.08 23.23 -0.96
CA ASN A 317 -16.39 23.58 -2.20
C ASN A 317 -16.61 22.51 -3.28
N ALA A 318 -16.41 21.24 -2.95
CA ALA A 318 -16.63 20.12 -3.89
C ALA A 318 -18.09 20.05 -4.38
N LEU A 319 -19.07 20.25 -3.49
CA LEU A 319 -20.49 20.30 -3.88
C LEU A 319 -20.80 21.48 -4.80
N LYS A 320 -20.19 22.65 -4.55
CA LYS A 320 -20.34 23.83 -5.40
C LYS A 320 -19.78 23.57 -6.80
N LEU A 321 -18.59 22.98 -6.90
CA LEU A 321 -17.98 22.61 -8.18
C LEU A 321 -18.88 21.64 -8.98
N PHE A 322 -19.44 20.62 -8.33
CA PHE A 322 -20.38 19.70 -8.98
C PHE A 322 -21.67 20.37 -9.47
N MET A 323 -22.17 21.35 -8.70
CA MET A 323 -23.34 22.12 -9.08
C MET A 323 -23.06 23.01 -10.30
N GLU A 324 -21.89 23.66 -10.34
CA GLU A 324 -21.44 24.47 -11.48
C GLU A 324 -21.21 23.63 -12.75
N MET A 325 -20.77 22.38 -12.59
CA MET A 325 -20.60 21.44 -13.71
C MET A 325 -21.92 21.02 -14.36
N ASN A 326 -22.92 20.63 -13.55
CA ASN A 326 -24.23 20.21 -14.07
C ASN A 326 -25.35 20.40 -13.04
N GLN A 327 -25.95 21.58 -13.04
CA GLN A 327 -27.06 21.95 -12.14
C GLN A 327 -28.22 20.94 -12.19
N LYS A 328 -28.65 20.55 -13.39
CA LYS A 328 -29.81 19.66 -13.57
C LYS A 328 -29.56 18.30 -12.92
N LEU A 329 -28.40 17.70 -13.20
CA LEU A 329 -28.02 16.41 -12.63
C LEU A 329 -27.85 16.49 -11.11
N PHE A 330 -27.32 17.60 -10.60
CA PHE A 330 -27.19 17.85 -9.17
C PHE A 330 -28.55 17.89 -8.46
N ASP A 331 -29.53 18.58 -9.05
CA ASP A 331 -30.90 18.65 -8.53
C ASP A 331 -31.58 17.27 -8.56
N GLU A 332 -31.39 16.50 -9.64
CA GLU A 332 -31.87 15.11 -9.76
C GLU A 332 -31.26 14.21 -8.67
N CYS A 333 -29.94 14.28 -8.44
CA CYS A 333 -29.26 13.53 -7.39
C CYS A 333 -29.77 13.92 -6.00
N THR A 334 -30.06 15.20 -5.77
CA THR A 334 -30.64 15.69 -4.51
C THR A 334 -32.02 15.09 -4.26
N GLN A 335 -32.86 15.00 -5.30
CA GLN A 335 -34.19 14.39 -5.20
C GLN A 335 -34.10 12.88 -4.97
N GLN A 336 -33.26 12.18 -5.74
CA GLN A 336 -33.03 10.73 -5.58
C GLN A 336 -32.54 10.40 -4.18
N TYR A 337 -31.57 11.14 -3.65
CA TYR A 337 -31.05 10.94 -2.30
C TYR A 337 -32.15 11.09 -1.22
N LYS A 338 -33.03 12.09 -1.34
CA LYS A 338 -34.17 12.28 -0.43
C LYS A 338 -35.14 11.08 -0.50
N GLN A 339 -35.46 10.62 -1.71
CA GLN A 339 -36.34 9.47 -1.92
C GLN A 339 -35.74 8.18 -1.36
N GLU A 340 -34.44 7.94 -1.59
CA GLU A 340 -33.74 6.77 -1.05
C GLU A 340 -33.69 6.80 0.48
N LYS A 341 -33.46 7.96 1.09
CA LYS A 341 -33.50 8.12 2.55
C LYS A 341 -34.88 7.83 3.14
N GLN A 342 -35.94 8.25 2.45
CA GLN A 342 -37.30 7.94 2.86
C GLN A 342 -37.59 6.43 2.74
N LYS A 343 -37.24 5.81 1.61
CA LYS A 343 -37.36 4.35 1.41
C LYS A 343 -36.55 3.55 2.43
N GLU A 344 -35.36 4.01 2.80
CA GLU A 344 -34.51 3.38 3.82
C GLU A 344 -35.21 3.42 5.19
N ARG A 345 -35.80 4.56 5.56
CA ARG A 345 -36.60 4.72 6.79
C ARG A 345 -37.82 3.81 6.79
N GLU A 346 -38.56 3.73 5.69
CA GLU A 346 -39.71 2.83 5.53
C GLU A 346 -39.32 1.35 5.67
N ARG A 347 -38.20 0.93 5.06
CA ARG A 347 -37.66 -0.43 5.20
C ARG A 347 -37.25 -0.75 6.64
N LEU A 348 -36.67 0.21 7.36
CA LEU A 348 -36.32 0.03 8.77
C LEU A 348 -37.57 -0.17 9.65
N LEU A 349 -38.61 0.62 9.43
CA LEU A 349 -39.90 0.47 10.12
C LEU A 349 -40.56 -0.88 9.82
N GLN A 350 -40.59 -1.29 8.54
CA GLN A 350 -41.11 -2.61 8.15
C GLN A 350 -40.32 -3.75 8.79
N ARG A 351 -38.99 -3.62 8.84
CA ARG A 351 -38.13 -4.60 9.50
C ARG A 351 -38.45 -4.68 11.00
N GLU A 352 -38.60 -3.55 11.67
CA GLU A 352 -38.95 -3.48 13.09
C GLU A 352 -40.31 -4.14 13.36
N GLU A 353 -41.31 -3.86 12.53
CA GLU A 353 -42.63 -4.48 12.63
C GLU A 353 -42.57 -6.01 12.47
N ILE A 354 -41.80 -6.51 11.50
CA ILE A 354 -41.58 -7.95 11.33
C ILE A 354 -40.91 -8.56 12.56
N TRP A 355 -39.91 -7.88 13.15
CA TRP A 355 -39.25 -8.35 14.37
C TRP A 355 -40.19 -8.39 15.57
N GLN A 356 -41.04 -7.37 15.74
CA GLN A 356 -42.07 -7.34 16.80
C GLN A 356 -43.06 -8.50 16.63
N GLN A 357 -43.54 -8.76 15.42
CA GLN A 357 -44.42 -9.90 15.15
C GLN A 357 -43.76 -11.25 15.47
N ILE A 358 -42.46 -11.39 15.20
CA ILE A 358 -41.69 -12.60 15.54
C ILE A 358 -41.60 -12.74 17.06
N GLU A 359 -41.30 -11.66 17.78
CA GLU A 359 -41.18 -11.66 19.24
C GLU A 359 -42.51 -11.99 19.91
N GLU A 360 -43.62 -11.40 19.47
CA GLU A 360 -44.95 -11.72 19.97
C GLU A 360 -45.34 -13.18 19.73
N ARG A 361 -44.98 -13.75 18.57
CA ARG A 361 -45.23 -15.17 18.27
C ARG A 361 -44.35 -16.07 19.15
N ALA A 362 -43.10 -15.70 19.39
CA ALA A 362 -42.21 -16.43 20.28
C ALA A 362 -42.73 -16.43 21.73
N GLN A 363 -43.16 -15.27 22.26
CA GLN A 363 -43.75 -15.16 23.60
C GLN A 363 -45.05 -15.97 23.74
N ARG A 364 -45.89 -16.00 22.69
CA ARG A 364 -47.11 -16.83 22.68
C ARG A 364 -46.81 -18.32 22.70
N ASN A 365 -45.76 -18.76 22.01
CA ASN A 365 -45.33 -20.16 22.03
C ASN A 365 -44.69 -20.56 23.37
N ASP A 366 -43.97 -19.66 24.02
CA ASP A 366 -43.34 -19.89 25.34
C ASP A 366 -44.38 -19.96 26.47
N ARG A 367 -45.44 -19.14 26.40
CA ARG A 367 -46.60 -19.21 27.31
C ARG A 367 -47.52 -20.40 27.08
N GLY A 368 -47.33 -21.15 25.98
CA GLY A 368 -48.08 -22.37 25.63
C GLY A 368 -47.40 -23.67 26.06
N SER A 369 -46.18 -23.63 26.60
CA SER A 369 -45.48 -24.79 27.13
C SER A 369 -45.67 -24.95 28.64
N GLU A 370 -46.84 -25.46 29.04
CA GLU A 370 -46.86 -26.41 30.17
C GLU A 370 -46.05 -27.67 29.75
N PRO A 371 -45.39 -28.38 30.70
CA PRO A 371 -44.44 -29.43 30.36
C PRO A 371 -45.16 -30.64 29.77
N ALA A 372 -45.29 -30.67 28.45
CA ALA A 372 -45.74 -31.85 27.73
C ALA A 372 -44.60 -32.88 27.72
N GLU A 373 -44.57 -33.72 28.74
CA GLU A 373 -43.98 -35.04 28.65
C GLU A 373 -44.43 -35.71 27.35
N THR A 374 -43.46 -36.26 26.63
CA THR A 374 -43.64 -37.28 25.59
C THR A 374 -44.29 -36.83 24.27
N ARG A 375 -43.44 -36.51 23.29
CA ARG A 375 -43.52 -37.18 21.97
C ARG A 375 -42.19 -37.12 21.22
N LYS A 376 -41.35 -38.13 21.47
CA LYS A 376 -40.36 -38.58 20.49
C LYS A 376 -41.12 -39.12 19.27
N GLN A 377 -41.26 -38.32 18.22
CA GLN A 377 -41.55 -38.84 16.89
C GLN A 377 -40.61 -38.18 15.89
N THR A 378 -39.55 -38.93 15.61
CA THR A 378 -38.75 -38.91 14.39
C THR A 378 -39.60 -38.67 13.15
N TYR A 379 -39.40 -37.51 12.52
CA TYR A 379 -39.69 -37.31 11.10
C TYR A 379 -38.46 -36.74 10.43
N SER A 380 -37.79 -37.63 9.69
CA SER A 380 -36.88 -37.31 8.61
C SER A 380 -37.60 -36.43 7.59
N ASN A 381 -37.07 -35.24 7.30
CA ASN A 381 -37.41 -34.51 6.09
C ASN A 381 -36.15 -33.90 5.49
N ALA A 382 -35.72 -34.52 4.40
CA ALA A 382 -34.71 -34.07 3.48
C ALA A 382 -35.27 -32.88 2.68
N ASN A 383 -34.78 -31.67 3.01
CA ASN A 383 -34.70 -30.44 2.21
C ASN A 383 -34.86 -29.22 3.13
N LYS A 384 -33.73 -28.77 3.70
CA LYS A 384 -33.57 -27.40 4.20
C LYS A 384 -32.38 -26.77 3.47
N PRO A 385 -32.45 -25.49 3.06
CA PRO A 385 -31.25 -24.75 2.72
C PRO A 385 -30.35 -24.69 3.96
N LEU A 386 -29.07 -25.01 3.79
CA LEU A 386 -28.05 -24.90 4.83
C LEU A 386 -27.93 -23.42 5.27
N LEU A 387 -28.67 -23.04 6.31
CA LEU A 387 -28.33 -21.86 7.09
C LEU A 387 -27.01 -22.18 7.81
N ARG A 388 -25.95 -21.46 7.41
CA ARG A 388 -24.64 -21.48 8.04
C ARG A 388 -24.81 -21.28 9.55
N LYS A 389 -24.66 -22.35 10.34
CA LYS A 389 -24.45 -22.23 11.79
C LYS A 389 -23.31 -21.22 11.99
N LYS A 390 -23.50 -20.26 12.89
CA LYS A 390 -22.37 -19.52 13.48
C LYS A 390 -21.34 -20.59 13.88
N SER A 391 -20.15 -20.50 13.32
CA SER A 391 -19.02 -21.33 13.72
C SER A 391 -18.85 -21.21 15.23
N GLU A 392 -19.14 -22.26 15.97
CA GLU A 392 -18.54 -22.45 17.28
C GLU A 392 -17.04 -22.56 17.01
N LEU A 393 -16.33 -21.46 17.26
CA LEU A 393 -14.87 -21.48 17.32
C LEU A 393 -14.48 -22.48 18.42
N PRO A 394 -13.44 -23.30 18.22
CA PRO A 394 -12.92 -24.14 19.29
C PRO A 394 -12.62 -23.25 20.50
N VAL A 395 -13.27 -23.53 21.62
CA VAL A 395 -13.06 -22.83 22.88
C VAL A 395 -11.70 -23.28 23.40
N ASP A 396 -10.63 -22.65 22.93
CA ASP A 396 -9.32 -22.84 23.51
C ASP A 396 -9.35 -22.28 24.94
N SER A 397 -8.83 -23.07 25.88
CA SER A 397 -8.59 -22.71 27.26
C SER A 397 -7.86 -21.37 27.44
N SER A 398 -7.02 -20.97 26.47
CA SER A 398 -6.37 -19.66 26.45
C SER A 398 -7.35 -18.49 26.23
N ALA A 399 -8.34 -18.66 25.34
CA ALA A 399 -9.33 -17.64 25.00
C ALA A 399 -10.32 -17.39 26.15
N VAL A 400 -10.67 -18.44 26.91
CA VAL A 400 -11.50 -18.32 28.11
C VAL A 400 -10.76 -17.57 29.22
N ARG A 401 -9.45 -17.79 29.34
CA ARG A 401 -8.59 -17.12 30.33
C ARG A 401 -8.43 -15.63 30.02
N ALA A 402 -8.20 -15.29 28.75
CA ALA A 402 -8.12 -13.89 28.30
C ALA A 402 -9.45 -13.13 28.50
N LEU A 403 -10.60 -13.78 28.27
CA LEU A 403 -11.92 -13.18 28.53
C LEU A 403 -12.22 -13.00 30.03
N ALA A 404 -11.66 -13.84 30.90
CA ALA A 404 -11.78 -13.72 32.35
C ALA A 404 -10.90 -12.57 32.90
N GLU A 405 -9.69 -12.41 32.35
CA GLU A 405 -8.76 -11.33 32.74
C GLU A 405 -9.18 -9.95 32.21
N HIS A 406 -9.94 -9.87 31.12
CA HIS A 406 -10.45 -8.61 30.54
C HIS A 406 -11.79 -8.12 31.10
N ARG A 407 -12.33 -8.71 32.17
CA ARG A 407 -13.45 -8.07 32.88
C ARG A 407 -12.98 -6.76 33.49
N ARG A 408 -13.51 -5.65 32.98
CA ARG A 408 -13.37 -4.31 33.56
C ARG A 408 -13.52 -4.35 35.09
N ALA A 409 -12.64 -3.63 35.77
CA ALA A 409 -12.77 -3.30 37.18
C ALA A 409 -13.90 -2.27 37.39
N ASP A 410 -15.15 -2.70 37.15
CA ASP A 410 -16.35 -1.91 37.42
C ASP A 410 -16.91 -1.99 38.88
N PRO A 411 -16.32 -2.65 39.91
CA PRO A 411 -16.91 -2.62 41.24
C PRO A 411 -16.57 -1.37 42.08
N PHE A 412 -15.83 -0.38 41.56
CA PHE A 412 -15.41 0.81 42.33
C PHE A 412 -15.75 2.19 41.73
N LEU A 413 -16.59 2.27 40.70
CA LEU A 413 -17.09 3.56 40.21
C LEU A 413 -18.54 3.76 40.66
N SER A 414 -18.73 4.49 41.76
CA SER A 414 -20.03 5.00 42.17
C SER A 414 -20.55 6.03 41.16
N SER A 415 -21.81 5.86 40.74
CA SER A 415 -22.54 6.82 39.91
C SER A 415 -22.65 8.18 40.62
N PRO A 416 -22.41 9.33 39.94
CA PRO A 416 -22.60 10.64 40.53
C PRO A 416 -24.10 10.94 40.76
N PRO A 417 -24.46 11.74 41.78
CA PRO A 417 -25.85 11.99 42.13
C PRO A 417 -26.56 12.91 41.12
N ASP A 418 -27.87 12.74 41.05
CA ASP A 418 -28.82 13.43 40.18
C ASP A 418 -28.86 14.95 40.46
N ILE A 419 -28.68 15.78 39.42
CA ILE A 419 -28.52 17.26 39.53
C ILE A 419 -29.85 17.99 39.84
N ASN A 420 -30.93 17.27 40.15
CA ASN A 420 -32.25 17.87 40.42
C ASN A 420 -32.68 17.87 41.90
N HIS A 421 -31.77 17.68 42.85
CA HIS A 421 -32.02 18.01 44.25
C HIS A 421 -30.86 18.82 44.86
N CYS A 422 -31.21 20.10 45.15
CA CYS A 422 -30.44 21.20 45.76
C CYS A 422 -29.50 21.99 44.84
#